data_AF-A0A0W1JLI5-F1
#
_entry.id   AF-A0A0W1JLI5-F1
#
_cell.length_a   1.000
_cell.length_b   1.000
_cell.length_c   1.000
_cell.angle_alpha   90.00
_cell.angle_beta   90.00
_cell.angle_gamma   90.00
#
_symmetry.space_group_name_H-M   'P 1'
#
loop_
_entity.id
_entity.type
_entity.pdbx_description
1 polymer ?
#
loop_
_entity_poly.entity_id
_entity_poly.type
_entity_poly.pdbx_seq_one_letter_code
_entity_poly.pdbx_strand_id
1 'polypeptide(L)'
;MTYRTSATGYRSEITVYECDDCGDCPYKNRCTKVKGNRKMQVSKTFVEKRRISYENITTAEGILLRVNRSIQVEGAFGVLKNDYSFNRFLTRGKGSVKTEFMLLFFGYNVNKLHAKIQNERIGKPLHPLKTA
;
A
#
# COMPACT_ATOMS: atom_id res chain seq x y z
N MET A 1 -18.67 13.67 20.56
CA MET A 1 -18.17 13.12 19.28
C MET A 1 -17.80 14.27 18.37
N THR A 2 -16.70 14.17 17.63
CA THR A 2 -16.22 15.21 16.71
C THR A 2 -16.06 14.65 15.30
N TYR A 3 -16.13 15.53 14.30
CA TYR A 3 -15.94 15.16 12.90
C TYR A 3 -14.66 15.79 12.37
N ARG A 4 -13.90 15.03 11.59
CA ARG A 4 -12.71 15.51 10.87
C ARG A 4 -12.89 15.29 9.39
N THR A 5 -12.62 16.31 8.59
CA THR A 5 -12.65 16.23 7.13
C THR A 5 -11.23 16.16 6.58
N SER A 6 -10.94 15.20 5.69
CA SER A 6 -9.66 15.11 4.99
C SER A 6 -9.54 16.19 3.90
N ALA A 7 -8.32 16.39 3.37
CA ALA A 7 -8.12 17.27 2.20
C ALA A 7 -8.91 16.84 0.96
N THR A 8 -9.24 15.55 0.86
CA THR A 8 -10.06 14.96 -0.22
C THR A 8 -11.57 15.02 0.07
N GLY A 9 -11.99 15.66 1.16
CA GLY A 9 -13.40 15.82 1.53
C GLY A 9 -14.00 14.65 2.32
N TYR A 10 -13.22 13.63 2.69
CA TYR A 10 -13.73 12.50 3.46
C TYR A 10 -13.98 12.89 4.92
N ARG A 11 -15.23 12.72 5.38
CA ARG A 11 -15.65 13.02 6.75
C ARG A 11 -15.54 11.78 7.64
N SER A 12 -14.69 11.86 8.67
CA SER A 12 -14.47 10.81 9.67
C SER A 12 -15.08 11.19 11.00
N GLU A 13 -15.78 10.24 11.63
CA GLU A 13 -16.25 10.37 13.01
C GLU A 13 -15.14 9.97 14.00
N ILE A 14 -14.92 10.80 15.01
CA ILE A 14 -13.88 10.65 16.02
C ILE A 14 -14.51 10.74 17.41
N THR A 15 -14.24 9.71 18.22
CA THR A 15 -14.51 9.75 19.65
C THR A 15 -13.29 10.35 20.35
N VAL A 16 -13.50 11.37 21.17
CA VAL A 16 -12.46 12.01 21.97
C VAL A 16 -12.69 11.59 23.42
N TYR A 17 -11.71 10.93 24.01
CA TYR A 17 -11.65 10.62 25.43
C TYR A 17 -10.71 11.62 26.08
N GLU A 18 -11.08 12.11 27.26
CA GLU A 18 -10.31 13.10 28.01
C GLU A 18 -10.27 12.67 29.47
N CYS A 19 -9.13 12.84 30.13
CA CYS A 19 -9.05 12.66 31.58
C CYS A 19 -9.85 13.77 32.28
N ASP A 20 -10.52 13.43 33.38
CA ASP A 20 -11.36 14.38 34.12
C ASP A 20 -10.56 15.57 34.64
N ASP A 21 -9.40 15.32 35.24
CA ASP A 21 -8.45 16.36 35.65
C ASP A 21 -7.00 15.87 35.58
N CYS A 22 -6.11 16.73 35.10
CA CYS A 22 -4.66 16.55 35.07
C CYS A 22 -3.92 17.75 35.69
N GLY A 23 -4.58 18.60 36.46
CA GLY A 23 -3.97 19.75 37.14
C GLY A 23 -2.83 19.34 38.06
N ASP A 24 -3.15 18.53 39.07
CA ASP A 24 -2.21 18.10 40.12
C ASP A 24 -1.67 16.67 39.91
N CYS A 25 -1.78 16.14 38.69
CA CYS A 25 -1.33 14.77 38.41
C CYS A 25 0.20 14.67 38.48
N PRO A 26 0.79 13.92 39.45
CA PRO A 26 2.25 13.84 39.61
C PRO A 26 2.94 13.14 38.43
N TYR A 27 2.16 12.39 37.64
CA TYR A 27 2.65 11.66 36.47
C TYR A 27 2.47 12.44 35.15
N LYS A 28 1.90 13.66 35.17
CA LYS A 28 1.57 14.41 33.94
C LYS A 28 2.78 14.54 33.01
N ASN A 29 3.94 14.91 33.56
CA ASN A 29 5.19 15.08 32.82
C ASN A 29 5.68 13.80 32.13
N ARG A 30 5.36 12.61 32.67
CA ARG A 30 5.68 11.31 32.06
C ARG A 30 4.57 10.80 31.13
N CYS A 31 3.33 11.24 31.33
CA CYS A 31 2.15 10.74 30.64
C CYS A 31 1.82 11.52 29.35
N THR A 32 1.92 12.85 29.35
CA THR A 32 1.59 13.68 28.19
C THR A 32 2.27 15.05 28.22
N LYS A 33 2.52 15.63 27.03
CA LYS A 33 3.14 16.96 26.86
C LYS A 33 2.15 18.10 26.64
N VAL A 34 0.83 17.81 26.60
CA VAL A 34 -0.18 18.85 26.37
C VAL A 34 -0.36 19.72 27.61
N LYS A 35 -0.65 21.02 27.41
CA LYS A 35 -0.81 21.99 28.50
C LYS A 35 -2.06 21.74 29.37
N GLY A 36 -3.05 20.98 28.89
CA GLY A 36 -4.28 20.64 29.60
C GLY A 36 -4.40 19.16 29.96
N ASN A 37 -5.64 18.66 30.01
CA ASN A 37 -5.92 17.25 30.24
C ASN A 37 -5.45 16.39 29.07
N ARG A 38 -5.03 15.17 29.38
CA ARG A 38 -4.68 14.18 28.34
C ARG A 38 -5.94 13.84 27.55
N LYS A 39 -5.85 13.98 26.22
CA LYS A 39 -6.92 13.59 25.29
C LYS A 39 -6.42 12.46 24.38
N MET A 40 -7.29 11.50 24.11
CA MET A 40 -7.08 10.43 23.14
C MET A 40 -8.20 10.48 22.10
N GLN A 41 -7.83 10.43 20.83
CA GLN A 41 -8.77 10.44 19.71
C GLN A 41 -8.78 9.07 19.05
N VAL A 42 -9.97 8.49 18.91
CA VAL A 42 -10.15 7.17 18.28
C VAL A 42 -11.27 7.26 17.27
N SER A 43 -10.97 6.91 16.02
CA SER A 43 -11.99 6.63 15.02
C SER A 43 -12.34 5.14 15.08
N LYS A 44 -13.52 4.82 15.62
CA LYS A 44 -13.99 3.43 15.77
C LYS A 44 -14.08 2.73 14.41
N THR A 45 -14.58 3.44 13.39
CA THR A 45 -14.65 2.95 12.01
C THR A 45 -13.28 2.61 11.44
N PHE A 46 -12.27 3.46 11.69
CA PHE A 46 -10.91 3.18 11.24
C PHE A 46 -10.33 1.93 11.90
N VAL A 47 -10.50 1.77 13.22
CA VAL A 47 -10.02 0.59 13.95
C VAL A 47 -10.66 -0.68 13.39
N GLU A 48 -11.97 -0.66 13.15
CA GLU A 48 -12.69 -1.80 12.60
C GLU A 48 -12.23 -2.14 11.18
N LYS A 49 -12.14 -1.14 10.29
CA LYS A 49 -11.66 -1.36 8.92
C LYS A 49 -10.20 -1.84 8.88
N ARG A 50 -9.36 -1.37 9.81
CA ARG A 50 -7.98 -1.84 9.95
C ARG A 50 -7.94 -3.31 10.38
N ARG A 51 -8.81 -3.74 11.30
CA ARG A 51 -8.93 -5.14 11.72
C ARG A 51 -9.35 -6.02 10.55
N ILE A 52 -10.43 -5.66 9.84
CA ILE A 52 -10.90 -6.38 8.64
C ILE A 52 -9.79 -6.47 7.60
N SER A 53 -9.10 -5.36 7.32
CA SER A 53 -7.99 -5.35 6.36
C SER A 53 -6.85 -6.27 6.80
N TYR A 54 -6.54 -6.34 8.09
CA TYR A 54 -5.52 -7.23 8.62
C TYR A 54 -5.92 -8.69 8.44
N GLU A 55 -7.14 -9.05 8.83
CA GLU A 55 -7.69 -10.39 8.65
C GLU A 55 -7.61 -10.81 7.18
N ASN A 56 -8.08 -9.97 6.26
CA ASN A 56 -8.05 -10.22 4.82
C ASN A 56 -6.65 -10.50 4.26
N ILE A 57 -5.58 -9.86 4.76
CA ILE A 57 -4.21 -10.07 4.26
C ILE A 57 -3.46 -11.20 4.98
N THR A 58 -4.01 -11.72 6.08
CA THR A 58 -3.45 -12.83 6.85
C THR A 58 -4.03 -14.19 6.49
N THR A 59 -5.16 -14.25 5.79
CA THR A 59 -5.67 -15.51 5.24
C THR A 59 -4.69 -16.11 4.22
N ALA A 60 -4.81 -17.42 3.96
CA ALA A 60 -3.99 -18.08 2.94
C ALA A 60 -4.14 -17.42 1.55
N GLU A 61 -5.36 -17.02 1.19
CA GLU A 61 -5.63 -16.26 -0.04
C GLU A 61 -4.97 -14.88 0.00
N GLY A 62 -5.12 -14.14 1.11
CA GLY A 62 -4.50 -12.83 1.30
C GLY A 62 -2.97 -12.88 1.17
N ILE A 63 -2.36 -13.90 1.76
CA ILE A 63 -0.91 -14.17 1.66
C ILE A 63 -0.52 -14.48 0.21
N LEU A 64 -1.29 -15.34 -0.48
CA LEU A 64 -1.05 -15.67 -1.88
C LEU A 64 -1.09 -14.40 -2.75
N LEU A 65 -2.12 -13.56 -2.58
CA LEU A 65 -2.31 -12.35 -3.36
C LEU A 65 -1.24 -11.29 -3.08
N ARG A 66 -0.87 -11.05 -1.81
CA ARG A 66 0.16 -10.05 -1.47
C ARG A 66 1.54 -10.44 -2.01
N VAL A 67 1.90 -11.72 -1.94
CA VAL A 67 3.18 -12.23 -2.47
C VAL A 67 3.17 -12.13 -3.98
N ASN A 68 2.06 -12.52 -4.63
CA ASN A 68 1.92 -12.36 -6.08
C ASN A 68 2.00 -10.90 -6.54
N ARG A 69 1.47 -9.96 -5.76
CA ARG A 69 1.59 -8.53 -6.07
C ARG A 69 3.06 -8.10 -6.08
N SER A 70 3.86 -8.54 -5.11
CA SER A 70 5.30 -8.28 -5.09
C SER A 70 5.99 -8.91 -6.31
N ILE A 71 5.78 -10.21 -6.56
CA ILE A 71 6.38 -10.92 -7.70
C ILE A 71 6.03 -10.25 -9.05
N GLN A 72 4.76 -9.90 -9.25
CA GLN A 72 4.27 -9.43 -10.55
C GLN A 72 4.57 -7.96 -10.79
N VAL A 73 4.40 -7.09 -9.78
CA VAL A 73 4.57 -5.64 -9.91
C VAL A 73 6.04 -5.25 -9.72
N GLU A 74 6.63 -5.61 -8.58
CA GLU A 74 8.02 -5.22 -8.27
C GLU A 74 8.98 -5.95 -9.21
N GLY A 75 8.71 -7.22 -9.52
CA GLY A 75 9.47 -7.97 -10.52
C GLY A 75 9.46 -7.33 -11.91
N ALA A 76 8.33 -6.76 -12.35
CA ALA A 76 8.27 -6.07 -13.64
C ALA A 76 9.19 -4.83 -13.66
N PHE A 77 9.12 -3.99 -12.63
CA PHE A 77 9.99 -2.80 -12.56
C PHE A 77 11.46 -3.16 -12.35
N GLY A 78 11.76 -4.24 -11.62
CA GLY A 78 13.13 -4.75 -11.46
C GLY A 78 13.75 -5.15 -12.79
N VAL A 79 13.03 -5.94 -13.60
CA VAL A 79 13.46 -6.35 -14.95
C VAL A 79 13.66 -5.12 -15.85
N LEU A 80 12.71 -4.19 -15.88
CA LEU A 80 12.81 -3.01 -16.73
C LEU A 80 14.02 -2.13 -16.37
N LYS A 81 14.29 -1.94 -15.09
CA LYS A 81 15.38 -1.06 -14.65
C LYS A 81 16.75 -1.72 -14.72
N ASN A 82 16.88 -2.95 -14.21
CA ASN A 82 18.17 -3.63 -14.12
C ASN A 82 18.46 -4.42 -15.38
N ASP A 83 17.60 -5.40 -15.72
CA ASP A 83 17.87 -6.33 -16.82
C ASP A 83 17.83 -5.62 -18.18
N TYR A 84 16.87 -4.71 -18.37
CA TYR A 84 16.77 -3.92 -19.60
C TYR A 84 17.59 -2.62 -19.52
N SER A 85 18.21 -2.33 -18.37
CA SER A 85 18.99 -1.11 -18.14
C SER A 85 18.24 0.20 -18.45
N PHE A 86 16.90 0.19 -18.34
CA PHE A 86 16.07 1.36 -18.63
C PHE A 86 16.04 2.32 -17.44
N ASN A 87 17.08 3.15 -17.35
CA ASN A 87 17.26 4.11 -16.26
C ASN A 87 16.73 5.52 -16.57
N ARG A 88 16.50 5.83 -17.85
CA ARG A 88 16.04 7.14 -18.32
C ARG A 88 15.25 7.03 -19.61
N PHE A 89 14.28 7.93 -19.78
CA PHE A 89 13.62 8.12 -21.07
C PHE A 89 14.57 8.78 -22.07
N LEU A 90 14.52 8.33 -23.31
CA LEU A 90 15.28 8.89 -24.43
C LEU A 90 14.57 10.10 -25.03
N THR A 91 13.23 10.15 -24.92
CA THR A 91 12.41 11.23 -25.45
C THR A 91 12.10 12.31 -24.40
N ARG A 92 11.65 13.48 -24.88
CA ARG A 92 11.22 14.61 -24.04
C ARG A 92 9.79 15.02 -24.37
N GLY A 93 9.10 15.58 -23.39
CA GLY A 93 7.70 15.99 -23.50
C GLY A 93 6.72 14.86 -23.16
N LYS A 94 5.58 15.22 -22.56
CA LYS A 94 4.61 14.25 -22.02
C LYS A 94 4.11 13.24 -23.06
N GLY A 95 3.86 13.69 -24.29
CA GLY A 95 3.39 12.84 -25.39
C GLY A 95 4.40 11.77 -25.77
N SER A 96 5.63 12.18 -26.08
CA SER A 96 6.70 11.27 -26.50
C SER A 96 7.10 10.29 -25.40
N VAL A 97 7.23 10.78 -24.16
CA VAL A 97 7.52 9.93 -22.98
C VAL A 97 6.43 8.88 -22.79
N LYS A 98 5.15 9.26 -22.97
CA LYS A 98 4.04 8.30 -22.89
C LYS A 98 4.16 7.22 -23.96
N THR A 99 4.47 7.58 -25.21
CA THR A 99 4.66 6.62 -26.30
C THR A 99 5.82 5.66 -26.02
N GLU A 100 6.97 6.19 -25.61
CA GLU A 100 8.15 5.39 -25.24
C GLU A 100 7.82 4.40 -24.11
N PHE A 101 7.12 4.88 -23.08
CA PHE A 101 6.69 4.05 -21.96
C PHE A 101 5.72 2.94 -22.38
N MET A 102 4.79 3.23 -23.29
CA MET A 102 3.84 2.23 -23.83
C MET A 102 4.56 1.16 -24.65
N LEU A 103 5.52 1.54 -25.50
CA LEU A 103 6.33 0.61 -26.28
C LEU A 103 7.16 -0.30 -25.38
N LEU A 104 7.79 0.26 -24.34
CA LEU A 104 8.56 -0.51 -23.37
C LEU A 104 7.71 -1.59 -22.67
N PHE A 105 6.53 -1.21 -22.19
CA PHE A 105 5.61 -2.15 -21.56
C PHE A 105 5.02 -3.16 -22.54
N PHE A 106 4.74 -2.76 -23.78
CA PHE A 106 4.29 -3.68 -24.80
C PHE A 106 5.34 -4.78 -25.04
N GLY A 107 6.60 -4.40 -25.26
CA GLY A 107 7.70 -5.34 -25.42
C GLY A 107 7.89 -6.25 -24.21
N TYR A 108 7.87 -5.68 -22.99
CA TYR A 108 7.93 -6.48 -21.76
C TYR A 108 6.79 -7.50 -21.65
N ASN A 109 5.55 -7.08 -21.94
CA ASN A 109 4.38 -7.96 -21.86
C ASN A 109 4.40 -9.08 -22.91
N VAL A 110 4.86 -8.80 -24.13
CA VAL A 110 5.06 -9.82 -25.18
C VAL A 110 6.09 -10.85 -24.74
N ASN A 111 7.24 -10.42 -24.23
CA ASN A 111 8.27 -11.35 -23.72
C ASN A 111 7.74 -12.17 -22.53
N LYS A 112 6.98 -11.54 -21.63
CA LYS A 112 6.37 -12.23 -20.49
C LYS A 112 5.32 -13.25 -20.94
N LEU A 113 4.52 -12.94 -21.95
CA LEU A 113 3.56 -13.88 -22.53
C LEU A 113 4.30 -15.05 -23.20
N HIS A 114 5.32 -14.76 -24.02
CA HIS A 114 6.14 -15.78 -24.65
C HIS A 114 6.76 -16.73 -23.60
N ALA A 115 7.36 -16.19 -22.54
CA ALA A 115 7.89 -16.99 -21.44
C ALA A 115 6.79 -17.83 -20.75
N LYS A 116 5.57 -17.30 -20.57
CA LYS A 116 4.45 -18.11 -20.03
C LYS A 116 4.06 -19.26 -20.95
N ILE A 117 4.08 -19.05 -22.26
CA ILE A 117 3.81 -20.10 -23.26
C ILE A 117 4.88 -21.20 -23.15
N GLN A 118 6.16 -20.83 -23.19
CA GLN A 118 7.28 -21.77 -23.12
C GLN A 118 7.31 -22.59 -21.81
N ASN A 119 6.78 -22.04 -20.72
CA ASN A 119 6.72 -22.71 -19.42
C ASN A 119 5.34 -23.35 -19.13
N GLU A 120 4.44 -23.48 -20.11
CA GLU A 120 3.10 -24.07 -19.93
C GLU A 120 2.28 -23.43 -18.79
N ARG A 121 2.42 -22.11 -18.63
CA ARG A 121 1.78 -21.31 -17.58
C ARG A 121 0.63 -20.43 -18.07
N ILE A 122 0.15 -20.66 -19.28
CA ILE A 122 -1.04 -19.98 -19.80
C ILE A 122 -2.25 -20.31 -18.91
N GLY A 123 -3.11 -19.33 -18.65
CA GLY A 123 -4.29 -19.49 -17.77
C GLY A 123 -4.00 -19.54 -16.27
N LYS A 124 -2.72 -19.49 -15.84
CA LYS A 124 -2.32 -19.48 -14.42
C LYS A 124 -1.85 -18.07 -14.01
N PRO A 125 -2.74 -17.21 -13.48
CA PRO A 125 -2.40 -15.82 -13.17
C PRO A 125 -1.48 -15.70 -11.94
N LEU A 126 -1.61 -16.61 -10.98
CA LEU A 126 -0.87 -16.58 -9.72
C LEU A 126 0.31 -17.55 -9.75
N HIS A 127 1.40 -17.13 -9.14
CA HIS A 127 2.54 -17.96 -8.78
C HIS A 127 2.20 -18.71 -7.49
N PRO A 128 2.46 -20.02 -7.42
CA PRO A 128 2.32 -20.77 -6.17
C PRO A 128 3.30 -20.23 -5.13
N LEU A 129 2.89 -20.24 -3.87
CA LEU A 129 3.79 -19.94 -2.77
C LEU A 129 4.80 -21.08 -2.64
N LYS A 130 6.09 -20.73 -2.53
CA LYS A 130 7.11 -21.71 -2.18
C LYS A 130 6.97 -22.00 -0.69
N THR A 131 6.80 -23.27 -0.33
CA THR A 131 6.99 -23.72 1.05
C THR A 131 8.48 -23.61 1.36
N ALA A 132 8.82 -23.01 2.50
CA ALA A 132 10.18 -22.94 2.99
C ALA A 132 10.70 -24.33 3.38
#